data_AF-A0A9J6H5F0-F1
#
_entry.id   AF-A0A9J6H5F0-F1
#
_cell.length_a   1.000
_cell.length_b   1.000
_cell.length_c   1.000
_cell.angle_alpha   90.00
_cell.angle_beta   90.00
_cell.angle_gamma   90.00
#
_symmetry.space_group_name_H-M   'P 1'
#
loop_
_entity.id
_entity.type
_entity.pdbx_description
1 polymer ?
#
loop_
_entity_poly.entity_id
_entity_poly.type
_entity_poly.pdbx_seq_one_letter_code
_entity_poly.pdbx_strand_id
1 'polypeptide(L)'
;MRKLCLGMGSTKEEVVRFATMLKSSDKIYALNIAANKESTELLLHHLYPGFSRNYTLISLFYYWGGLHLTRRFYLVSDIIRRYNDLVRRATHCATGNNIRMCVEALELVAQNPALMEKICEGKYVGEEDAAEIVRNALGTVLGFDDYMRVSGVVKHRVSCPSGNTHKLQLSDLDDYSWRVVRRFLRVSDVFAAPS
;
A
#
# COMPACT_ATOMS: atom_id res chain seq x y z
N MET A 1 -3.28 -12.80 -11.13
CA MET A 1 -2.78 -13.35 -9.83
C MET A 1 -1.92 -14.62 -9.98
N ARG A 2 -0.61 -14.57 -9.66
CA ARG A 2 0.22 -15.78 -9.47
C ARG A 2 0.09 -16.27 -8.03
N LYS A 3 -0.61 -17.40 -7.84
CA LYS A 3 -0.65 -18.13 -6.56
C LYS A 3 0.56 -19.05 -6.51
N LEU A 4 1.29 -19.03 -5.40
CA LEU A 4 2.37 -20.00 -5.18
C LEU A 4 2.04 -20.90 -4.00
N CYS A 5 2.46 -22.15 -4.12
CA CYS A 5 2.24 -23.16 -3.12
C CYS A 5 3.59 -23.71 -2.65
N LEU A 6 3.84 -23.70 -1.35
CA LEU A 6 4.92 -24.49 -0.75
C LEU A 6 4.33 -25.84 -0.35
N GLY A 7 4.76 -26.91 -1.03
CA GLY A 7 4.24 -28.27 -0.87
C GLY A 7 4.81 -29.02 0.33
N MET A 8 4.21 -30.18 0.61
CA MET A 8 4.75 -31.14 1.59
C MET A 8 6.08 -31.71 1.09
N GLY A 9 7.06 -31.85 1.99
CA GLY A 9 8.35 -32.47 1.69
C GLY A 9 9.45 -31.53 1.18
N SER A 10 9.22 -30.21 1.13
CA SER A 10 10.26 -29.25 0.73
C SER A 10 11.47 -29.27 1.66
N THR A 11 12.68 -29.29 1.08
CA THR A 11 13.94 -29.23 1.83
C THR A 11 14.17 -27.85 2.44
N LYS A 12 15.11 -27.76 3.40
CA LYS A 12 15.46 -26.47 4.03
C LYS A 12 15.98 -25.48 2.98
N GLU A 13 16.81 -25.93 2.04
CA GLU A 13 17.35 -25.10 0.96
C GLU A 13 16.25 -24.59 0.04
N GLU A 14 15.26 -25.43 -0.27
CA GLU A 14 14.10 -25.03 -1.08
C GLU A 14 13.26 -23.97 -0.39
N VAL A 15 13.02 -24.12 0.92
CA VAL A 15 12.29 -23.14 1.72
C VAL A 15 13.02 -21.79 1.74
N VAL A 16 14.35 -21.79 1.92
CA VAL A 16 15.15 -20.56 1.92
C VAL A 16 15.16 -19.88 0.55
N ARG A 17 15.34 -20.65 -0.53
CA ARG A 17 15.27 -20.12 -1.91
C ARG A 17 13.90 -19.53 -2.20
N PHE A 18 12.84 -20.21 -1.79
CA PHE A 18 11.48 -19.76 -1.96
C PHE A 18 11.19 -18.47 -1.17
N ALA A 19 11.66 -18.36 0.07
CA ALA A 19 11.55 -17.14 0.87
C ALA A 19 12.30 -15.96 0.23
N THR A 20 13.49 -16.22 -0.34
CA THR A 20 14.30 -15.21 -1.03
C THR A 20 13.58 -14.70 -2.29
N MET A 21 13.04 -15.62 -3.09
CA MET A 21 12.23 -15.28 -4.27
C MET A 21 11.00 -14.44 -3.89
N LEU A 22 10.30 -14.77 -2.80
CA LEU A 22 9.16 -14.00 -2.31
C LEU A 22 9.56 -12.57 -1.94
N LYS A 23 10.70 -12.38 -1.28
CA LYS A 23 11.19 -11.05 -0.91
C LYS A 23 11.58 -10.19 -2.10
N SER A 24 12.12 -10.79 -3.16
CA SER A 24 12.54 -10.07 -4.36
C SER A 24 11.42 -9.92 -5.38
N SER A 25 10.27 -10.56 -5.17
CA SER A 25 9.17 -10.50 -6.13
C SER A 25 8.32 -9.25 -5.92
N ASP A 26 7.98 -8.64 -7.05
CA ASP A 26 7.00 -7.57 -7.25
C ASP A 26 5.61 -8.09 -7.66
N LYS A 27 5.46 -9.41 -7.86
CA LYS A 27 4.34 -10.05 -8.58
C LYS A 27 3.64 -11.19 -7.84
N ILE A 28 4.13 -11.59 -6.66
CA ILE A 28 3.55 -12.69 -5.89
C ILE A 28 2.59 -12.14 -4.85
N TYR A 29 1.31 -12.47 -5.00
CA TYR A 29 0.23 -11.85 -4.22
C TYR A 29 -0.43 -12.75 -3.19
N ALA A 30 -0.36 -14.06 -3.39
CA ALA A 30 -0.97 -15.06 -2.54
C ALA A 30 -0.05 -16.26 -2.34
N LEU A 31 0.13 -16.63 -1.08
CA LEU A 31 0.94 -17.76 -0.67
C LEU A 31 0.08 -18.80 0.03
N ASN A 32 0.06 -20.01 -0.55
CA ASN A 32 -0.52 -21.18 0.07
C ASN A 32 0.60 -22.01 0.71
N ILE A 33 0.54 -22.21 2.02
CA ILE A 33 1.48 -23.05 2.74
C ILE A 33 0.80 -24.39 3.03
N ALA A 34 1.22 -25.41 2.28
CA ALA A 34 0.88 -26.81 2.48
C ALA A 34 2.11 -27.60 2.96
N ALA A 35 3.03 -26.95 3.67
CA ALA A 35 4.25 -27.56 4.21
C ALA A 35 4.08 -28.04 5.66
N ASN A 36 5.03 -28.84 6.14
CA ASN A 36 5.06 -29.25 7.55
C ASN A 36 5.39 -28.06 8.48
N LYS A 37 5.29 -28.27 9.80
CA LYS A 37 5.53 -27.24 10.82
C LYS A 37 6.95 -26.64 10.73
N GLU A 38 7.98 -27.46 10.57
CA GLU A 38 9.38 -27.00 10.55
C GLU A 38 9.66 -26.13 9.33
N SER A 39 9.23 -26.56 8.14
CA SER A 39 9.37 -25.80 6.89
C SER A 39 8.55 -24.51 6.92
N THR A 40 7.37 -24.52 7.55
CA THR A 40 6.56 -23.31 7.74
C THR A 40 7.24 -22.31 8.65
N GLU A 41 7.78 -22.76 9.79
CA GLU A 41 8.51 -21.89 10.71
C GLU A 41 9.77 -21.31 10.08
N LEU A 42 10.52 -22.12 9.33
CA LEU A 42 11.69 -21.67 8.61
C LEU A 42 11.32 -20.63 7.56
N LEU A 43 10.26 -20.86 6.80
CA LEU A 43 9.74 -19.89 5.83
C LEU A 43 9.37 -18.56 6.50
N LEU A 44 8.59 -18.59 7.58
CA LEU A 44 8.18 -17.37 8.31
C LEU A 44 9.38 -16.65 8.93
N HIS A 45 10.36 -17.40 9.44
CA HIS A 45 11.62 -16.83 9.94
C HIS A 45 12.36 -16.08 8.86
N HIS A 46 12.44 -16.64 7.65
CA HIS A 46 13.07 -15.96 6.54
C HIS A 46 12.22 -14.82 6.01
N LEU A 47 10.89 -14.92 5.95
CA LEU A 47 10.04 -13.86 5.40
C LEU A 47 10.03 -12.60 6.26
N TYR A 48 9.91 -12.74 7.58
CA TYR A 48 9.71 -11.60 8.49
C TYR A 48 10.72 -10.45 8.31
N PRO A 49 12.05 -10.69 8.25
CA PRO A 49 13.04 -9.65 7.97
C PRO A 49 12.92 -9.17 6.52
N GLY A 50 12.30 -8.01 6.31
CA GLY A 50 12.19 -7.35 5.00
C GLY A 50 10.78 -7.34 4.41
N PHE A 51 9.85 -8.12 4.98
CA PHE A 51 8.46 -8.13 4.50
C PHE A 51 7.65 -6.92 4.92
N SER A 52 8.02 -6.19 5.98
CA SER A 52 7.28 -4.99 6.40
C SER A 52 7.23 -3.89 5.33
N ARG A 53 8.14 -3.94 4.35
CA ARG A 53 8.26 -2.99 3.24
C ARG A 53 7.90 -3.59 1.88
N ASN A 54 7.58 -4.89 1.83
CA ASN A 54 7.24 -5.56 0.59
C ASN A 54 5.71 -5.75 0.52
N TYR A 55 5.03 -4.81 -0.13
CA TYR A 55 3.57 -4.76 -0.30
C TYR A 55 3.00 -5.85 -1.23
N THR A 56 3.82 -6.82 -1.65
CA THR A 56 3.41 -7.77 -2.68
C THR A 56 2.60 -8.93 -2.11
N LEU A 57 2.94 -9.47 -0.94
CA LEU A 57 2.14 -10.56 -0.37
C LEU A 57 0.92 -10.03 0.39
N ILE A 58 -0.27 -10.30 -0.14
CA ILE A 58 -1.53 -9.76 0.39
C ILE A 58 -2.44 -10.88 0.92
N SER A 59 -2.06 -12.14 0.71
CA SER A 59 -2.80 -13.29 1.21
C SER A 59 -1.88 -14.45 1.61
N LEU A 60 -2.20 -15.06 2.74
CA LEU A 60 -1.50 -16.23 3.28
C LEU A 60 -2.55 -17.26 3.72
N PHE A 61 -2.60 -18.39 3.04
CA PHE A 61 -3.42 -19.52 3.42
C PHE A 61 -2.55 -20.63 3.98
N TYR A 62 -3.03 -21.29 5.03
CA TYR A 62 -2.36 -22.43 5.64
C TYR A 62 -3.37 -23.56 5.86
N TYR A 63 -2.95 -24.79 5.61
CA TYR A 63 -3.86 -25.96 5.60
C TYR A 63 -3.77 -26.84 6.85
N TRP A 64 -3.06 -26.41 7.91
CA TRP A 64 -2.86 -27.20 9.13
C TRP A 64 -3.52 -26.57 10.36
N GLY A 65 -4.64 -27.17 10.82
CA GLY A 65 -5.47 -26.69 11.93
C GLY A 65 -4.91 -26.89 13.34
N GLY A 66 -3.61 -27.10 13.51
CA GLY A 66 -3.02 -27.53 14.80
C GLY A 66 -1.73 -26.81 15.22
N LEU A 67 -1.29 -25.77 14.50
CA LEU A 67 -0.15 -24.98 14.97
C LEU A 67 -0.57 -24.12 16.16
N HIS A 68 0.12 -24.26 17.29
CA HIS A 68 0.33 -23.11 18.17
C HIS A 68 0.94 -22.01 17.31
N LEU A 69 0.13 -21.03 16.93
CA LEU A 69 0.49 -19.92 16.06
C LEU A 69 1.73 -19.26 16.66
N THR A 70 2.86 -19.42 16.00
CA THR A 70 4.11 -18.86 16.52
C THR A 70 4.06 -17.35 16.42
N ARG A 71 4.84 -16.66 17.25
CA ARG A 71 4.97 -15.20 17.19
C ARG A 71 5.22 -14.68 15.77
N ARG A 72 5.96 -15.44 14.96
CA ARG A 72 6.29 -15.07 13.57
C ARG A 72 5.09 -15.16 12.64
N PHE A 73 4.23 -16.16 12.82
CA PHE A 73 2.97 -16.23 12.10
C PHE A 73 2.15 -14.96 12.35
N TYR A 74 1.94 -14.57 13.61
CA TYR A 74 1.21 -13.35 13.94
C TYR A 74 1.84 -12.09 13.34
N LEU A 75 3.17 -12.00 13.30
CA LEU A 75 3.87 -10.86 12.69
C LEU A 75 3.63 -10.77 11.18
N VAL A 76 3.68 -11.90 10.46
CA VAL A 76 3.41 -11.94 9.02
C VAL A 76 1.92 -11.70 8.74
N SER A 77 1.03 -12.32 9.52
CA SER A 77 -0.41 -12.08 9.43
C SER A 77 -0.79 -10.64 9.72
N ASP A 78 -0.13 -9.97 10.67
CA ASP A 78 -0.36 -8.56 10.96
C ASP A 78 0.07 -7.66 9.79
N ILE A 79 1.20 -7.97 9.14
CA ILE A 79 1.62 -7.27 7.91
C ILE A 79 0.54 -7.40 6.83
N ILE A 80 0.07 -8.62 6.57
CA ILE A 80 -0.98 -8.88 5.59
C ILE A 80 -2.29 -8.19 5.95
N ARG A 81 -2.67 -8.19 7.24
CA ARG A 81 -3.85 -7.49 7.74
C ARG A 81 -3.75 -5.98 7.49
N ARG A 82 -2.58 -5.37 7.72
CA ARG A 82 -2.35 -3.95 7.42
C ARG A 82 -2.46 -3.65 5.93
N TYR A 83 -2.00 -4.54 5.06
CA TYR A 83 -2.15 -4.39 3.61
C TYR A 83 -3.61 -4.47 3.16
N ASN A 84 -4.38 -5.39 3.74
CA ASN A 84 -5.82 -5.45 3.48
C ASN A 84 -6.56 -4.20 4.00
N ASP A 85 -6.14 -3.65 5.15
CA ASP A 85 -6.71 -2.38 5.65
C ASP A 85 -6.37 -1.20 4.73
N LEU A 86 -5.17 -1.15 4.15
CA LEU A 86 -4.80 -0.17 3.12
C LEU A 86 -5.70 -0.28 1.89
N VAL A 87 -5.87 -1.49 1.34
CA VAL A 87 -6.76 -1.74 0.19
C VAL A 87 -8.21 -1.33 0.50
N ARG A 88 -8.70 -1.64 1.70
CA ARG A 88 -10.05 -1.25 2.15
C ARG A 88 -10.20 0.27 2.23
N ARG A 89 -9.23 0.97 2.83
CA ARG A 89 -9.23 2.44 2.93
C ARG A 89 -9.14 3.12 1.56
N ALA A 90 -8.28 2.62 0.69
CA ALA A 90 -8.18 3.09 -0.69
C ALA A 90 -9.51 2.88 -1.44
N THR A 91 -10.15 1.72 -1.26
CA THR A 91 -11.49 1.44 -1.80
C THR A 91 -12.54 2.45 -1.31
N HIS A 92 -12.51 2.81 -0.02
CA HIS A 92 -13.40 3.84 0.51
C HIS A 92 -13.13 5.22 -0.11
N CYS A 93 -11.86 5.59 -0.30
CA CYS A 93 -11.50 6.82 -1.01
C CYS A 93 -12.02 6.82 -2.45
N ALA A 94 -11.86 5.70 -3.14
CA ALA A 94 -12.37 5.47 -4.48
C ALA A 94 -13.91 5.56 -4.58
N THR A 95 -14.64 5.40 -3.48
CA THR A 95 -16.09 5.62 -3.41
C THR A 95 -16.48 7.02 -2.93
N GLY A 96 -15.52 7.94 -2.79
CA GLY A 96 -15.76 9.34 -2.44
C GLY A 96 -15.46 9.72 -0.98
N ASN A 97 -14.91 8.81 -0.17
CA ASN A 97 -14.52 9.13 1.21
C ASN A 97 -13.09 9.73 1.26
N ASN A 98 -13.01 11.06 1.22
CA ASN A 98 -11.75 11.79 1.12
C ASN A 98 -11.12 12.14 2.48
N ILE A 99 -11.31 11.35 3.54
CA ILE A 99 -10.56 11.57 4.78
C ILE A 99 -9.06 11.30 4.56
N ARG A 100 -8.20 12.04 5.28
CA ARG A 100 -6.73 11.97 5.16
C ARG A 100 -6.18 10.55 5.06
N MET A 101 -6.55 9.68 6.00
CA MET A 101 -6.08 8.30 6.04
C MET A 101 -6.50 7.46 4.82
N CYS A 102 -7.65 7.76 4.21
CA CYS A 102 -8.14 7.04 3.03
C CYS A 102 -7.43 7.53 1.76
N VAL A 103 -7.14 8.83 1.69
CA VAL A 103 -6.37 9.42 0.59
C VAL A 103 -4.93 8.94 0.62
N GLU A 104 -4.27 8.96 1.79
CA GLU A 104 -2.91 8.42 1.95
C GLU A 104 -2.84 6.94 1.54
N ALA A 105 -3.86 6.14 1.88
CA ALA A 105 -3.96 4.76 1.46
C ALA A 105 -4.14 4.62 -0.06
N LEU A 106 -4.98 5.46 -0.68
CA LEU A 106 -5.18 5.46 -2.13
C LEU A 106 -3.91 5.82 -2.89
N GLU A 107 -3.18 6.85 -2.45
CA GLU A 107 -1.88 7.25 -3.03
C GLU A 107 -0.86 6.11 -2.95
N LEU A 108 -0.80 5.43 -1.80
CA LEU A 108 0.11 4.31 -1.61
C LEU A 108 -0.29 3.12 -2.49
N VAL A 109 -1.58 2.77 -2.55
CA VAL A 109 -2.06 1.65 -3.37
C VAL A 109 -1.81 1.93 -4.86
N ALA A 110 -2.06 3.14 -5.34
CA ALA A 110 -1.82 3.51 -6.74
C ALA A 110 -0.36 3.36 -7.19
N GLN A 111 0.60 3.42 -6.26
CA GLN A 111 2.03 3.20 -6.53
C GLN A 111 2.43 1.72 -6.50
N ASN A 112 1.55 0.83 -6.03
CA ASN A 112 1.83 -0.58 -5.81
C ASN A 112 0.87 -1.44 -6.66
N PRO A 113 1.31 -1.96 -7.83
CA PRO A 113 0.49 -2.77 -8.72
C PRO A 113 -0.19 -3.97 -8.03
N ALA A 114 0.52 -4.57 -7.06
CA ALA A 114 0.02 -5.66 -6.21
C ALA A 114 -1.28 -5.31 -5.47
N LEU A 115 -1.30 -4.13 -4.85
CA LEU A 115 -2.42 -3.66 -4.06
C LEU A 115 -3.55 -3.16 -4.96
N MET A 116 -3.22 -2.64 -6.15
CA MET A 116 -4.19 -2.25 -7.16
C MET A 116 -5.04 -3.43 -7.64
N GLU A 117 -4.41 -4.57 -7.97
CA GLU A 117 -5.13 -5.78 -8.40
C GLU A 117 -6.16 -6.24 -7.34
N LYS A 118 -5.85 -6.05 -6.05
CA LYS A 118 -6.78 -6.36 -4.95
C LYS A 118 -7.98 -5.43 -4.86
N ILE A 119 -7.85 -4.16 -5.24
CA ILE A 119 -9.00 -3.26 -5.38
C ILE A 119 -9.92 -3.78 -6.50
N CYS A 120 -9.36 -4.25 -7.61
CA CYS A 120 -10.12 -4.83 -8.73
C CYS A 120 -10.93 -6.05 -8.27
N GLU A 121 -10.28 -6.99 -7.56
CA GLU A 121 -10.94 -8.20 -7.05
C GLU A 121 -12.08 -7.90 -6.07
N GLY A 122 -11.93 -6.87 -5.23
CA GLY A 122 -12.90 -6.54 -4.17
C GLY A 122 -14.20 -5.88 -4.65
N LYS A 123 -14.24 -5.34 -5.87
CA LYS A 123 -15.42 -4.61 -6.38
C LYS A 123 -16.21 -5.33 -7.48
N TYR A 124 -15.84 -6.55 -7.88
CA TYR A 124 -16.46 -7.23 -9.05
C TYR A 124 -16.48 -6.37 -10.33
N VAL A 125 -15.47 -5.51 -10.52
CA VAL A 125 -15.32 -4.68 -11.72
C VAL A 125 -14.03 -5.08 -12.45
N GLY A 126 -13.97 -4.89 -13.76
CA GLY A 126 -12.78 -5.21 -14.54
C GLY A 126 -11.54 -4.45 -14.05
N GLU A 127 -10.35 -4.97 -14.35
CA GLU A 127 -9.08 -4.35 -13.97
C GLU A 127 -8.95 -2.91 -14.54
N GLU A 128 -9.44 -2.69 -15.76
CA GLU A 128 -9.48 -1.37 -16.41
C GLU A 128 -10.39 -0.39 -15.68
N ASP A 129 -11.57 -0.85 -15.23
CA ASP A 129 -12.55 -0.03 -14.51
C ASP A 129 -12.03 0.37 -13.12
N ALA A 130 -11.32 -0.52 -12.43
CA ALA A 130 -10.74 -0.22 -11.12
C ALA A 130 -9.55 0.75 -11.23
N ALA A 131 -8.70 0.59 -12.24
CA ALA A 131 -7.63 1.54 -12.52
C ALA A 131 -8.18 2.92 -12.89
N GLU A 132 -9.27 2.98 -13.65
CA GLU A 132 -9.98 4.23 -13.94
C GLU A 132 -10.60 4.84 -12.69
N ILE A 133 -11.29 4.07 -11.86
CA ILE A 133 -11.86 4.54 -10.58
C ILE A 133 -10.79 5.15 -9.69
N VAL A 134 -9.64 4.49 -9.53
CA VAL A 134 -8.52 5.01 -8.72
C VAL A 134 -7.92 6.26 -9.34
N ARG A 135 -7.72 6.29 -10.66
CA ARG A 135 -7.25 7.49 -11.37
C ARG A 135 -8.22 8.66 -11.23
N ASN A 136 -9.52 8.41 -11.32
CA ASN A 136 -10.56 9.41 -11.18
C ASN A 136 -10.63 9.93 -9.73
N ALA A 137 -10.59 9.02 -8.74
CA ALA A 137 -10.58 9.38 -7.33
C ALA A 137 -9.33 10.19 -6.94
N LEU A 138 -8.15 9.79 -7.43
CA LEU A 138 -6.96 10.61 -7.31
C LEU A 138 -7.16 11.95 -8.02
N GLY A 139 -7.64 11.96 -9.27
CA GLY A 139 -7.99 13.15 -10.02
C GLY A 139 -8.83 14.17 -9.24
N THR A 140 -9.84 13.70 -8.52
CA THR A 140 -10.67 14.54 -7.65
C THR A 140 -9.89 15.11 -6.47
N VAL A 141 -9.08 14.29 -5.78
CA VAL A 141 -8.29 14.71 -4.61
C VAL A 141 -7.00 15.47 -4.97
N LEU A 142 -6.61 15.46 -6.25
CA LEU A 142 -5.48 16.23 -6.78
C LEU A 142 -5.80 17.73 -6.91
N GLY A 143 -7.08 18.14 -6.79
CA GLY A 143 -7.46 19.56 -6.79
C GLY A 143 -6.80 20.34 -5.65
N PHE A 144 -6.54 21.64 -5.87
CA PHE A 144 -5.84 22.49 -4.90
C PHE A 144 -6.56 22.52 -3.54
N ASP A 145 -7.84 22.90 -3.53
CA ASP A 145 -8.61 23.06 -2.30
C ASP A 145 -8.87 21.73 -1.58
N ASP A 146 -9.14 20.67 -2.33
CA ASP A 146 -9.32 19.32 -1.77
C ASP A 146 -8.04 18.83 -1.12
N TYR A 147 -6.89 19.00 -1.77
CA TYR A 147 -5.62 18.64 -1.17
C TYR A 147 -5.34 19.42 0.12
N MET A 148 -5.52 20.75 0.11
CA MET A 148 -5.30 21.60 1.29
C MET A 148 -6.20 21.15 2.45
N ARG A 149 -7.48 20.90 2.18
CA ARG A 149 -8.44 20.40 3.15
C ARG A 149 -8.04 19.05 3.74
N VAL A 150 -7.65 18.10 2.90
CA VAL A 150 -7.31 16.73 3.32
C VAL A 150 -5.98 16.67 4.06
N SER A 151 -4.98 17.42 3.61
CA SER A 151 -3.67 17.51 4.25
C SER A 151 -3.69 18.32 5.56
N GLY A 152 -4.75 19.11 5.78
CA GLY A 152 -4.85 20.03 6.90
C GLY A 152 -3.99 21.28 6.71
N VAL A 153 -3.50 21.52 5.49
CA VAL A 153 -2.73 22.72 5.16
C VAL A 153 -3.68 23.89 5.04
N VAL A 154 -3.41 24.91 5.86
CA VAL A 154 -4.14 26.15 5.80
C VAL A 154 -3.47 27.05 4.76
N LYS A 155 -4.11 27.26 3.60
CA LYS A 155 -3.57 28.01 2.45
C LYS A 155 -2.83 29.30 2.85
N HIS A 156 -3.43 30.11 3.72
CA HIS A 156 -2.89 31.40 4.15
C HIS A 156 -1.69 31.31 5.11
N ARG A 157 -1.35 30.12 5.60
CA ARG A 157 -0.20 29.87 6.48
C ARG A 157 1.01 29.31 5.74
N VAL A 158 0.87 28.98 4.46
CA VAL A 158 2.01 28.52 3.66
C VAL A 158 2.79 29.75 3.20
N SER A 159 4.01 29.89 3.72
CA SER A 159 4.93 30.96 3.34
C SER A 159 6.17 30.34 2.68
N CYS A 160 6.52 30.85 1.50
CA CYS A 160 7.79 30.52 0.87
C CYS A 160 8.91 31.31 1.58
N PRO A 161 10.02 30.68 2.01
CA PRO A 161 11.15 31.39 2.62
C PRO A 161 11.64 32.52 1.71
N SER A 162 11.76 33.72 2.27
CA SER A 162 12.12 34.95 1.59
C SER A 162 13.61 35.01 1.24
N GLY A 163 14.03 34.19 0.27
CA GLY A 163 15.34 34.34 -0.36
C GLY A 163 15.28 35.32 -1.52
N ASN A 164 15.43 36.63 -1.25
CA ASN A 164 15.79 37.73 -2.19
C ASN A 164 15.26 37.69 -3.64
N THR A 165 14.08 37.12 -3.87
CA THR A 165 13.49 37.04 -5.21
C THR A 165 11.98 37.14 -5.07
N HIS A 166 11.33 37.86 -5.99
CA HIS A 166 9.88 37.93 -6.20
C HIS A 166 9.31 36.55 -6.55
N LYS A 167 9.39 35.59 -5.62
CA LYS A 167 8.97 34.22 -5.85
C LYS A 167 7.47 34.10 -5.64
N LEU A 168 6.84 33.51 -6.65
CA LEU A 168 5.45 33.04 -6.66
C LEU A 168 5.15 32.33 -5.33
N GLN A 169 4.07 32.77 -4.68
CA GLN A 169 3.50 32.12 -3.53
C GLN A 169 2.63 30.95 -3.98
N LEU A 170 2.31 30.06 -3.04
CA LEU A 170 1.39 28.96 -3.29
C LEU A 170 -0.01 29.45 -3.76
N SER A 171 -0.41 30.65 -3.32
CA SER A 171 -1.65 31.32 -3.75
C SER A 171 -1.65 31.72 -5.21
N ASP A 172 -0.48 31.84 -5.83
CA ASP A 172 -0.29 32.36 -7.17
C ASP A 172 -0.23 31.23 -8.20
N LEU A 173 -0.27 29.97 -7.75
CA LEU A 173 -0.34 28.80 -8.61
C LEU A 173 -1.76 28.67 -9.15
N ASP A 174 -1.88 28.61 -10.47
CA ASP A 174 -3.09 28.14 -11.11
C ASP A 174 -3.27 26.62 -10.94
N ASP A 175 -4.46 26.13 -11.28
CA ASP A 175 -4.81 24.71 -11.18
C ASP A 175 -3.86 23.81 -11.98
N TYR A 176 -3.36 24.29 -13.12
CA TYR A 176 -2.43 23.54 -13.95
C TYR A 176 -1.08 23.36 -13.25
N SER A 177 -0.50 24.46 -12.77
CA SER A 177 0.78 24.48 -12.06
C SER A 177 0.68 23.69 -10.76
N TRP A 178 -0.45 23.79 -10.06
CA TRP A 178 -0.72 22.97 -8.88
C TRP A 178 -0.71 21.47 -9.19
N ARG A 179 -1.40 21.02 -10.26
CA ARG A 179 -1.39 19.61 -10.65
C ARG A 179 0.02 19.11 -10.95
N VAL A 180 0.90 19.95 -11.50
CA VAL A 180 2.31 19.60 -11.74
C VAL A 180 3.04 19.42 -10.41
N VAL A 181 2.92 20.36 -9.47
CA VAL A 181 3.53 20.25 -8.12
C VAL A 181 3.03 19.01 -7.40
N ARG A 182 1.72 18.74 -7.48
CA ARG A 182 1.07 17.64 -6.79
C ARG A 182 1.55 16.25 -7.22
N ARG A 183 2.13 16.11 -8.41
CA ARG A 183 2.80 14.85 -8.83
C ARG A 183 3.98 14.47 -7.94
N PHE A 184 4.54 15.42 -7.20
CA PHE A 184 5.71 15.24 -6.35
C PHE A 184 5.40 15.30 -4.85
N LEU A 185 4.17 15.66 -4.48
CA LEU A 185 3.80 15.92 -3.09
C LEU A 185 2.62 15.04 -2.70
N ARG A 186 2.80 14.14 -1.73
CA ARG A 186 1.73 13.28 -1.18
C ARG A 186 1.13 13.90 0.06
N VAL A 187 -0.08 13.48 0.40
CA VAL A 187 -0.73 13.91 1.66
C VAL A 187 0.09 13.47 2.87
N SER A 188 0.73 12.30 2.79
CA SER A 188 1.61 11.77 3.84
C SER A 188 2.93 12.55 4.00
N ASP A 189 3.32 13.37 3.01
CA ASP A 189 4.53 14.20 3.11
C ASP A 189 4.28 15.47 3.95
N VAL A 190 3.01 15.82 4.23
CA VAL A 190 2.65 16.92 5.13
C VAL A 190 2.53 16.41 6.56
N PHE A 191 3.48 16.74 7.42
CA PHE A 191 3.40 16.38 8.83
C PHE A 191 2.14 16.98 9.48
N ALA A 192 1.41 16.15 10.25
CA ALA A 192 0.35 16.67 11.10
C ALA A 192 0.96 17.69 12.08
N ALA A 193 0.26 18.80 12.32
CA ALA A 193 0.68 19.74 13.34
C ALA A 193 0.81 18.97 14.68
N PRO A 194 1.89 19.19 15.46
CA PRO A 194 1.98 18.61 16.79
C PRO A 194 0.77 19.07 17.60
N SER A 195 0.03 18.10 18.13
CA SER A 195 -1.09 18.28 19.06
C SER A 195 -0.63 18.85 20.39
#